data_AF-T2IAN5-F1
#
_entry.id   AF-T2IAN5-F1
#
_cell.length_a   1.000
_cell.length_b   1.000
_cell.length_c   1.000
_cell.angle_alpha   90.00
_cell.angle_beta   90.00
_cell.angle_gamma   90.00
#
_symmetry.space_group_name_H-M   'P 1'
#
loop_
_entity.id
_entity.type
_entity.pdbx_description
1 polymer ?
#
loop_
_entity_poly.entity_id
_entity_poly.type
_entity_poly.pdbx_seq_one_letter_code
_entity_poly.pdbx_strand_id
1 'polypeptide(L)' 'MLKPGGTLLIVTRLRDTEDTIDGPPWPVSEAELSQFSEYGYQEINRIPYIDTNNPSVKQALIEYQRN' A
#
# COMPACT_ATOMS: atom_id res chain seq x y z
N MET A 1 -11.98 12.64 -4.54
CA MET A 1 -10.54 12.43 -4.85
C MET A 1 -9.73 13.61 -4.34
N LEU A 2 -8.45 13.40 -4.05
CA LEU A 2 -7.56 14.47 -3.59
C LEU A 2 -7.33 15.50 -4.71
N LYS A 3 -7.14 16.76 -4.32
CA LYS A 3 -6.65 17.79 -5.25
C LYS A 3 -5.17 17.52 -5.60
N PRO A 4 -4.67 18.01 -6.74
CA PRO A 4 -3.23 18.00 -7.03
C PRO A 4 -2.42 18.57 -5.84
N GLY A 5 -1.31 17.91 -5.53
CA GLY A 5 -0.46 18.16 -4.36
C GLY A 5 -0.94 17.51 -3.05
N GLY A 6 -2.15 16.94 -3.01
CA GLY A 6 -2.70 16.30 -1.80
C GLY A 6 -2.01 14.98 -1.45
N THR A 7 -1.83 14.73 -0.15
CA THR A 7 -1.20 13.51 0.38
C THR A 7 -2.23 12.43 0.69
N LEU A 8 -1.95 11.21 0.26
CA LEU A 8 -2.67 9.99 0.62
C LEU A 8 -1.75 9.10 1.45
N LEU A 9 -2.17 8.74 2.66
CA LEU A 9 -1.48 7.76 3.49
C LEU A 9 -2.26 6.43 3.45
N ILE A 10 -1.58 5.35 3.11
CA ILE A 10 -2.13 3.99 3.07
C ILE A 10 -1.40 3.17 4.12
N VAL A 11 -2.16 2.52 4.99
CA VAL A 11 -1.65 1.48 5.89
C VAL A 11 -2.21 0.16 5.39
N THR A 12 -1.33 -0.75 4.96
CA THR A 12 -1.78 -2.01 4.36
C THR A 12 -0.86 -3.17 4.69
N ARG A 13 -1.42 -4.39 4.61
CA ARG A 13 -0.65 -5.63 4.59
C ARG A 13 -0.08 -5.82 3.19
N LEU A 14 1.10 -6.42 3.11
CA LEU A 14 1.77 -6.70 1.84
C LEU A 14 1.84 -8.21 1.62
N ARG A 15 1.71 -8.61 0.37
CA ARG A 15 2.00 -9.97 -0.10
C ARG A 15 3.06 -9.91 -1.19
N ASP A 16 3.93 -10.92 -1.20
CA ASP A 16 4.97 -11.04 -2.22
C ASP A 16 4.47 -11.73 -3.50
N THR A 17 3.36 -12.48 -3.42
CA THR A 17 2.77 -13.17 -4.57
C THR A 17 1.68 -12.34 -5.20
N GLU A 18 1.42 -12.57 -6.48
CA GLU A 18 0.33 -11.95 -7.24
C GLU A 18 -0.99 -12.76 -7.17
N ASP A 19 -1.01 -13.84 -6.40
CA ASP A 19 -2.17 -14.71 -6.26
C ASP A 19 -3.36 -13.99 -5.62
N THR A 20 -4.56 -14.40 -6.03
CA THR A 20 -5.78 -13.97 -5.34
C THR A 20 -5.84 -14.59 -3.95
N ILE A 21 -6.25 -13.78 -2.99
CA ILE A 21 -6.30 -14.15 -1.57
C ILE A 21 -7.70 -13.96 -1.02
N ASP A 22 -8.13 -14.93 -0.22
CA ASP A 22 -9.41 -14.89 0.47
C ASP A 22 -9.34 -14.09 1.79
N GLY A 23 -10.43 -13.39 2.08
CA GLY A 23 -10.73 -12.84 3.39
C GLY A 23 -10.06 -11.50 3.75
N PRO A 24 -10.69 -10.72 4.65
CA PRO A 24 -10.09 -9.51 5.17
C PRO A 24 -9.12 -9.78 6.33
N PRO A 25 -8.15 -8.88 6.54
CA PRO A 25 -7.75 -7.84 5.59
C PRO A 25 -6.96 -8.45 4.43
N TRP A 26 -7.22 -7.97 3.21
CA TRP A 26 -6.56 -8.43 1.97
C TRP A 26 -5.18 -7.76 1.81
N PRO A 27 -4.06 -8.50 1.96
CA PRO A 27 -2.77 -7.99 1.56
C PRO A 27 -2.71 -7.55 0.11
N VAL A 28 -2.05 -6.42 -0.12
CA VAL A 28 -1.91 -5.80 -1.44
C VAL A 28 -0.56 -6.20 -2.03
N SER A 29 -0.54 -6.58 -3.30
CA SER A 29 0.70 -6.87 -4.02
C SER A 29 1.36 -5.62 -4.59
N GLU A 30 2.60 -5.76 -5.06
CA GLU A 30 3.29 -4.66 -5.75
C GLU A 30 2.59 -4.26 -7.05
N ALA A 31 2.02 -5.23 -7.80
CA ALA A 31 1.26 -4.90 -9.01
C ALA A 31 0.04 -4.05 -8.70
N GLU A 32 -0.71 -4.36 -7.64
CA GLU A 32 -1.86 -3.56 -7.20
C GLU A 32 -1.43 -2.16 -6.72
N LEU A 33 -0.35 -2.05 -5.95
CA LEU A 33 0.18 -0.74 -5.52
C LEU A 33 0.66 0.10 -6.70
N SER A 34 1.26 -0.52 -7.73
CA SER A 34 1.74 0.19 -8.92
C SER A 34 0.62 0.87 -9.73
N GLN A 35 -0.61 0.36 -9.66
CA GLN A 35 -1.77 0.95 -10.35
C GLN A 35 -2.10 2.37 -9.85
N PHE A 36 -1.66 2.75 -8.65
CA PHE A 36 -1.81 4.13 -8.16
C PHE A 36 -1.18 5.16 -9.09
N SER A 37 -0.09 4.80 -9.78
CA SER A 37 0.55 5.66 -10.77
C SER A 37 -0.36 5.98 -11.96
N GLU A 38 -1.18 5.02 -12.40
CA GLU A 38 -2.14 5.19 -13.49
C GLU A 38 -3.27 6.17 -13.11
N TYR A 39 -3.58 6.27 -11.81
CA TYR A 39 -4.54 7.23 -11.26
C TYR A 39 -3.89 8.59 -10.89
N GLY A 40 -2.63 8.79 -11.26
CA GLY A 40 -1.87 10.02 -11.04
C GLY A 40 -1.44 10.22 -9.59
N TYR A 41 -1.14 9.12 -8.88
CA TYR A 41 -0.50 9.17 -7.58
C TYR A 41 0.95 8.73 -7.68
N GLN A 42 1.86 9.50 -7.10
CA GLN A 42 3.26 9.17 -7.00
C GLN A 42 3.58 8.70 -5.59
N GLU A 43 4.21 7.53 -5.45
CA GLU A 43 4.72 7.07 -4.16
C GLU A 43 5.90 7.97 -3.73
N ILE A 44 5.80 8.56 -2.55
CA ILE A 44 6.80 9.46 -1.97
C ILE A 44 7.65 8.72 -0.94
N ASN A 45 7.03 7.89 -0.11
CA ASN A 45 7.70 7.18 0.95
C ASN A 45 6.99 5.87 1.30
N ARG A 46 7.75 4.88 1.75
CA ARG A 46 7.24 3.60 2.24
C ARG A 46 8.00 3.18 3.48
N ILE A 47 7.27 3.07 4.58
CA ILE A 47 7.82 2.67 5.87
C ILE A 47 7.28 1.27 6.20
N PRO A 48 8.09 0.21 6.05
CA PRO A 48 7.70 -1.10 6.54
C PRO A 48 7.66 -1.10 8.07
N TYR A 49 6.69 -1.78 8.65
CA TYR A 49 6.60 -1.97 10.10
C TYR A 49 6.14 -3.38 10.47
N ILE A 50 6.44 -3.78 11.70
CA ILE A 50 6.12 -5.11 12.23
C ILE A 50 5.04 -4.95 13.30
N ASP A 51 3.93 -5.66 13.15
CA ASP A 51 2.96 -5.85 14.23
C ASP A 51 3.49 -6.92 15.17
N THR A 52 3.72 -6.58 16.44
CA THR A 52 4.24 -7.51 17.45
C THR A 52 3.30 -8.68 17.73
N ASN A 53 1.99 -8.53 17.46
CA ASN A 53 1.02 -9.62 17.59
C ASN A 53 1.06 -10.58 16.40
N ASN A 54 1.51 -10.10 15.23
CA ASN A 54 1.54 -10.85 13.98
C ASN A 54 2.86 -10.60 13.23
N PRO A 55 4.01 -11.04 13.79
CA PRO A 55 5.34 -10.65 13.29
C PRO A 55 5.67 -11.20 11.89
N SER A 56 4.96 -12.24 11.45
CA SER A 56 5.10 -12.81 10.11
C SER A 56 4.35 -12.02 9.03
N VAL A 57 3.44 -11.12 9.40
CA VAL A 57 2.67 -10.33 8.45
C VAL A 57 3.46 -9.09 8.06
N LYS A 58 3.83 -9.00 6.78
CA LYS A 58 4.45 -7.81 6.20
C LYS A 58 3.42 -6.69 6.09
N GLN A 59 3.78 -5.49 6.51
CA GLN A 59 2.90 -4.32 6.47
C GLN A 59 3.72 -3.06 6.18
N ALA A 60 3.08 -2.05 5.61
CA ALA A 60 3.69 -0.77 5.37
C ALA A 60 2.71 0.39 5.55
N LEU A 61 3.26 1.52 6.00
CA LEU A 61 2.67 2.85 5.78
C LEU A 61 3.28 3.39 4.49
N ILE A 62 2.46 3.64 3.49
CA ILE A 62 2.87 4.18 2.20
C ILE A 62 2.27 5.57 2.03
N GLU A 63 3.11 6.52 1.68
CA GLU A 63 2.74 7.89 1.35
C GLU A 63 2.72 8.06 -0.17
N TYR A 64 1.59 8.53 -0.69
CA TYR A 64 1.45 8.96 -2.06
C TYR A 64 1.09 10.44 -2.14
N GLN A 65 1.55 11.12 -3.18
CA GLN A 65 1.11 12.47 -3.53
C GLN A 65 0.29 12.43 -4.81
N ARG A 66 -0.82 13.16 -4.86
CA ARG A 66 -1.60 13.33 -6.09
C ARG A 66 -0.89 14.32 -7.01
N ASN A 67 -0.56 13.89 -8.23
CA ASN A 67 -0.05 14.75 -9.31
C ASN A 67 -1.11 15.73 -9.82
#